data_AF-A0A931C515-F1
#
_entry.id   AF-A0A931C515-F1
#
_cell.length_a   1.000
_cell.length_b   1.000
_cell.length_c   1.000
_cell.angle_alpha   90.00
_cell.angle_beta   90.00
_cell.angle_gamma   90.00
#
_symmetry.space_group_name_H-M   'P 1'
#
loop_
_entity.id
_entity.type
_entity.pdbx_description
1 polymer ?
#
loop_
_entity_poly.entity_id
_entity_poly.type
_entity_poly.pdbx_seq_one_letter_code
_entity_poly.pdbx_strand_id
1 'polypeptide(L)' 'MSRPGWYWWVALLASCLTTGITAVVISLRAQAESERKLCGAVIAQDEAWSETTPTTVTGRRVAEAMRELRRELGCSPG' A
#
# COMPACT_ATOMS: atom_id res chain seq x y z
N MET A 1 48.05 -15.97 -15.25
CA MET A 1 46.59 -16.13 -15.45
C MET A 1 45.89 -14.86 -14.99
N SER A 2 45.73 -13.90 -15.88
CA SER A 2 45.04 -12.64 -15.59
C SER A 2 43.53 -12.91 -15.62
N ARG A 3 42.88 -13.03 -14.46
CA ARG A 3 41.43 -13.23 -14.38
C ARG A 3 40.78 -11.98 -14.99
N PRO A 4 39.95 -12.12 -16.06
CA PRO A 4 39.51 -10.96 -16.82
C PRO A 4 38.58 -10.11 -15.95
N GLY A 5 38.97 -8.85 -15.70
CA GLY A 5 38.26 -7.90 -14.84
C GLY A 5 36.79 -7.66 -15.21
N TRP A 6 36.38 -8.11 -16.39
CA TRP A 6 34.98 -8.21 -16.84
C TRP A 6 34.08 -8.95 -15.84
N TYR A 7 34.53 -10.05 -15.24
CA TYR A 7 33.71 -10.78 -14.25
C TYR A 7 33.36 -9.93 -13.03
N TRP A 8 34.26 -9.04 -12.63
CA TRP A 8 34.04 -8.14 -11.51
C TRP A 8 32.95 -7.12 -11.82
N TRP A 9 33.00 -6.53 -13.02
CA TRP A 9 31.96 -5.61 -13.50
C TRP A 9 30.59 -6.27 -13.63
N VAL A 10 30.54 -7.48 -14.20
CA VAL A 10 29.30 -8.24 -14.32
C VAL A 10 28.74 -8.61 -12.94
N ALA A 11 29.58 -9.05 -12.01
CA ALA A 11 29.16 -9.36 -10.65
C ALA A 11 28.62 -8.11 -9.92
N LEU A 12 29.25 -6.96 -10.10
CA LEU A 12 28.84 -5.70 -9.49
C LEU A 12 27.50 -5.21 -10.07
N LEU A 13 27.33 -5.27 -11.38
CA LEU A 13 26.07 -4.96 -12.05
C LEU A 13 24.94 -5.91 -11.61
N ALA A 14 25.22 -7.21 -11.53
CA ALA A 14 24.24 -8.19 -11.05
C ALA A 14 23.86 -7.94 -9.59
N SER A 15 24.82 -7.58 -8.72
CA SER A 15 24.55 -7.21 -7.33
C SER A 15 23.67 -5.96 -7.24
N CYS A 16 23.94 -4.93 -8.04
CA CYS A 16 23.09 -3.74 -8.08
C CYS A 16 21.67 -4.06 -8.58
N LEU A 17 21.55 -4.88 -9.63
CA LEU A 17 20.26 -5.26 -10.20
C LEU A 17 19.41 -6.04 -9.19
N THR A 18 20.02 -7.05 -8.55
CA THR A 18 19.33 -7.89 -7.55
C THR A 18 18.90 -7.06 -6.34
N THR A 19 19.74 -6.12 -5.88
CA THR A 19 19.39 -5.21 -4.79
C THR A 19 18.21 -4.30 -5.17
N GLY A 20 18.24 -3.72 -6.37
CA GLY A 20 17.14 -2.87 -6.88
C GLY A 20 15.83 -3.64 -7.02
N ILE A 21 15.84 -4.84 -7.59
CA ILE A 21 14.66 -5.69 -7.72
C ILE A 21 14.09 -6.05 -6.34
N THR A 22 14.96 -6.40 -5.39
CA THR A 22 14.54 -6.76 -4.03
C THR A 22 13.89 -5.57 -3.32
N ALA A 23 14.45 -4.37 -3.46
CA ALA A 23 13.87 -3.15 -2.91
C ALA A 23 12.49 -2.83 -3.48
N VAL A 24 12.30 -3.02 -4.79
CA VAL A 24 11.00 -2.82 -5.45
C VAL A 24 9.97 -3.84 -4.95
N VAL A 25 10.34 -5.12 -4.88
CA VAL A 25 9.43 -6.17 -4.39
C VAL A 25 9.02 -5.93 -2.94
N ILE A 26 9.96 -5.55 -2.07
CA ILE A 26 9.66 -5.22 -0.67
C ILE A 26 8.72 -4.01 -0.61
N SER A 27 8.99 -2.97 -1.41
CA SER A 27 8.17 -1.76 -1.44
C SER A 27 6.74 -2.04 -1.91
N LEU A 28 6.58 -2.87 -2.95
CA LEU A 28 5.27 -3.29 -3.45
C LEU A 28 4.50 -4.13 -2.41
N ARG A 29 5.20 -5.03 -1.69
CA ARG A 29 4.57 -5.79 -0.60
C ARG A 29 4.18 -4.91 0.57
N ALA A 30 5.04 -3.97 0.96
CA ALA A 30 4.76 -3.02 2.02
C ALA A 30 3.60 -2.09 1.65
N GLN A 31 3.48 -1.68 0.38
CA GLN A 31 2.33 -0.95 -0.13
C GLN A 31 1.06 -1.80 -0.04
N ALA A 32 1.06 -3.04 -0.53
CA ALA A 32 -0.10 -3.92 -0.47
C ALA A 32 -0.55 -4.22 0.97
N GLU A 33 0.38 -4.40 1.92
CA GLU A 33 0.05 -4.55 3.34
C GLU A 33 -0.51 -3.26 3.95
N SER A 34 0.05 -2.11 3.58
CA SER A 34 -0.43 -0.81 4.06
C SER A 34 -1.82 -0.50 3.52
N GLU A 35 -2.08 -0.76 2.25
CA GLU A 35 -3.40 -0.65 1.63
C GLU A 35 -4.42 -1.55 2.34
N ARG A 36 -4.08 -2.80 2.64
CA ARG A 36 -4.97 -3.70 3.40
C ARG A 36 -5.28 -3.17 4.81
N LYS A 37 -4.28 -2.66 5.53
CA LYS A 37 -4.47 -2.07 6.87
C LYS A 37 -5.32 -0.81 6.82
N LEU A 38 -5.07 0.05 5.83
CA LEU A 38 -5.86 1.27 5.61
C LEU A 38 -7.30 0.95 5.22
N CYS A 39 -7.52 0.01 4.30
CA CYS A 39 -8.86 -0.48 3.96
C CYS A 39 -9.58 -1.03 5.19
N GLY A 40 -8.91 -1.83 6.03
CA GLY A 40 -9.50 -2.33 7.27
C GLY A 40 -9.95 -1.21 8.21
N ALA A 41 -9.11 -0.17 8.39
CA ALA A 41 -9.45 0.99 9.22
C ALA A 41 -10.63 1.80 8.64
N VAL A 42 -10.64 2.05 7.33
CA VAL A 42 -11.70 2.79 6.64
C VAL A 42 -13.02 2.01 6.68
N ILE A 43 -12.98 0.69 6.46
CA ILE A 43 -14.18 -0.17 6.54
C ILE A 43 -14.75 -0.16 7.95
N ALA A 44 -13.92 -0.38 8.97
CA ALA A 44 -14.36 -0.39 10.36
C ALA A 44 -14.95 0.96 10.80
N GLN A 45 -14.39 2.08 10.32
CA GLN A 45 -14.96 3.39 10.60
C GLN A 45 -16.32 3.59 9.93
N ASP A 46 -16.45 3.27 8.64
CA ASP A 46 -17.71 3.42 7.92
C ASP A 46 -18.80 2.49 8.48
N GLU A 47 -18.45 1.27 8.89
CA GLU A 47 -19.36 0.35 9.58
C GLU A 47 -19.85 0.95 10.91
N ALA A 48 -18.96 1.54 11.72
CA ALA A 48 -19.35 2.23 12.94
C ALA A 48 -20.30 3.42 12.69
N TRP A 49 -20.12 4.16 11.58
CA TRP A 49 -21.04 5.23 11.18
C TRP A 49 -22.38 4.71 10.63
N SER A 50 -22.40 3.50 10.08
CA SER A 50 -23.64 2.86 9.63
C SER A 50 -24.54 2.49 10.81
N GLU A 51 -23.94 2.01 11.91
CA GLU A 51 -24.65 1.71 13.16
C GLU A 51 -25.04 2.98 13.93
N THR A 52 -24.19 4.00 13.90
CA THR A 52 -24.41 5.28 14.58
C THR A 52 -24.56 6.41 13.57
N THR A 53 -25.75 6.49 12.93
CA THR A 53 -26.00 7.50 11.89
C THR A 53 -25.69 8.90 12.41
N PRO A 54 -24.72 9.64 11.83
CA PRO A 54 -24.31 10.92 12.36
C PRO A 54 -25.43 11.96 12.23
N THR A 55 -25.89 12.48 13.37
CA THR A 55 -26.95 13.50 13.43
C THR A 55 -26.43 14.91 13.15
N THR A 56 -25.11 15.12 13.18
CA THR A 56 -24.46 16.41 12.92
C THR A 56 -24.12 16.58 11.43
N VAL A 57 -24.14 17.82 10.93
CA VAL A 57 -23.73 18.16 9.54
C VAL A 57 -22.29 17.73 9.28
N THR A 58 -21.41 17.92 10.27
CA THR A 58 -20.00 17.51 10.18
C THR A 58 -19.85 16.00 10.09
N GLY A 59 -20.59 15.22 10.88
CA GLY A 59 -20.53 13.76 10.85
C GLY A 59 -20.98 13.18 9.50
N ARG A 60 -22.00 13.77 8.87
CA ARG A 60 -22.42 13.38 7.51
C ARG A 60 -21.34 13.61 6.46
N ARG A 61 -20.65 14.76 6.50
CA ARG A 61 -19.52 15.03 5.58
C ARG A 61 -18.36 14.08 5.78
N VAL A 62 -18.06 13.72 7.04
CA VAL A 62 -17.01 12.73 7.35
C VAL A 62 -17.39 11.35 6.82
N ALA A 63 -18.64 10.92 7.01
CA ALA A 63 -19.13 9.65 6.47
C ALA A 63 -19.09 9.61 4.92
N GLU A 64 -19.48 10.68 4.24
CA GLU A 64 -19.34 10.79 2.78
C GLU A 64 -17.88 10.73 2.33
N ALA A 65 -16.98 11.46 3.00
CA ALA A 65 -15.55 11.44 2.69
C ALA A 65 -14.95 10.03 2.88
N MET A 66 -15.38 9.28 3.90
CA MET A 66 -14.93 7.90 4.13
C MET A 66 -15.44 6.94 3.04
N ARG A 67 -16.68 7.10 2.57
CA ARG A 67 -17.22 6.32 1.45
C ARG A 67 -16.47 6.58 0.16
N GLU A 68 -16.10 7.83 -0.12
CA GLU A 68 -15.28 8.17 -1.30
C GLU A 68 -13.86 7.59 -1.16
N LEU A 69 -13.24 7.73 0.01
CA LEU A 69 -11.90 7.19 0.26
C LEU A 69 -11.86 5.66 0.10
N ARG A 70 -12.90 4.95 0.55
CA ARG A 70 -13.06 3.51 0.30
C ARG A 70 -13.09 3.18 -1.20
N ARG A 71 -13.76 4.02 -2.00
CA ARG A 71 -13.90 3.83 -3.45
C ARG A 71 -12.59 4.08 -4.19
N GLU A 72 -11.86 5.13 -3.81
CA GLU A 72 -10.53 5.45 -4.36
C GLU A 72 -9.50 4.37 -4.06
N LEU A 73 -9.54 3.81 -2.83
CA LEU A 73 -8.66 2.73 -2.41
C LEU A 73 -9.07 1.35 -2.96
N GLY A 74 -10.20 1.25 -3.66
CA GLY A 74 -10.69 -0.01 -4.23
C GLY A 74 -11.00 -1.08 -3.17
N CYS A 75 -11.27 -0.69 -1.93
CA CYS A 75 -11.53 -1.63 -0.85
C CYS A 75 -12.86 -2.36 -1.08
N SER A 76 -12.81 -3.68 -1.28
CA SER A 76 -14.03 -4.51 -1.36
C SER A 76 -14.66 -4.64 0.03
N PRO A 77 -16.00 -4.61 0.16
CA PRO A 77 -16.64 -5.09 1.38
C PRO A 77 -16.24 -6.55 1.58
N GLY A 78 -15.68 -6.85 2.75
CA GLY A 78 -15.46 -8.22 3.21
C GLY A 78 -16.77 -8.84 3.63
#